data_AF-A0A552H943-F1
#
_entry.id   AF-A0A552H943-F1
#
_cell.length_a   1.000
_cell.length_b   1.000
_cell.length_c   1.000
_cell.angle_alpha   90.00
_cell.angle_beta   90.00
_cell.angle_gamma   90.00
#
_symmetry.space_group_name_H-M   'P 1'
#
loop_
_entity.id
_entity.type
_entity.pdbx_description
1 polymer ?
#
loop_
_entity_poly.entity_id
_entity_poly.type
_entity_poly.pdbx_seq_one_letter_code
_entity_poly.pdbx_strand_id
1 'polypeptide(L)'
;MLNELIYEGLGLSVVFGGLFLWSRSSLVSKNTALLAAQAQLQQSNSDLLAQVKGLDVAQSDLKDENQQLHAKIIHIEQHSAQLQHKATDLENSLQSLQQAVQIGEGEIEHLKTTAKEIEAEKAGLMEQLEAEKAQITSLEAQIQTLEQQKGEINRQFDLTKKQTTSLYSQIQTLEEDKTFLQQDLEKAEEFKVKVADLEHKNLELSDLAAQIPSLQGQIQTLEQNLAHQTEQYERGQQEIASLQGQITWLEQEKKSLSEDLAASQTRSLSLGQECDNLTIKLQETFAQVTAITAEKDSLGARLEAAKLELQALEVQKGELSAELTTAAEKIADLEGQLQELTQLPPQLTTAAEKIADLEGQLQELTQLPQQLETYRENISNLEIQLHQLSAEKDQLETTTSRHIDELSQQNRQLTQGLEVQKTAAKALEKEKIKFESELTTKQQEIATLEVQIQNLQQERDDFFPQTAPITTNEPEAIISETPVVEEPETPPVVAEETPVVEEPETPPVVAEETPVVTAEKITVADTSLEVQPAAKIVQTSQKSAENTLRGKSVVILGTFSKISREKAKSLIINVGGTVTGSPSANTDYILLGKAPGEKLKKAQKLGIKTLSEAQFLQMVES
;
A
#
# COMPACT_ATOMS: atom_id res chain seq x y z
N MET A 1 -60.42 -142.20 152.32
CA MET A 1 -59.79 -143.29 153.09
C MET A 1 -60.82 -143.89 154.04
N LEU A 2 -60.47 -144.91 154.83
CA LEU A 2 -61.38 -145.67 155.70
C LEU A 2 -61.64 -145.01 157.07
N ASN A 3 -62.72 -145.48 157.72
CA ASN A 3 -62.94 -145.64 159.17
C ASN A 3 -63.40 -144.47 160.08
N GLU A 4 -63.90 -144.91 161.25
CA GLU A 4 -64.28 -144.20 162.50
C GLU A 4 -65.64 -143.47 162.53
N LEU A 5 -66.45 -143.52 163.61
CA LEU A 5 -66.53 -144.52 164.71
C LEU A 5 -67.96 -144.58 165.35
N ILE A 6 -68.27 -145.79 165.83
CA ILE A 6 -69.42 -146.35 166.58
C ILE A 6 -69.93 -145.50 167.76
N TYR A 7 -71.25 -145.46 168.06
CA TYR A 7 -71.88 -145.96 169.34
C TYR A 7 -73.42 -145.78 169.49
N GLU A 8 -74.06 -146.81 170.08
CA GLU A 8 -75.36 -146.95 170.82
C GLU A 8 -76.64 -146.12 170.48
N GLY A 9 -77.86 -146.58 170.81
CA GLY A 9 -78.28 -147.81 171.50
C GLY A 9 -79.82 -147.87 171.69
N LEU A 10 -80.40 -149.04 171.92
CA LEU A 10 -81.86 -149.25 171.99
C LEU A 10 -82.24 -150.20 173.15
N GLY A 11 -83.25 -149.86 173.96
CA GLY A 11 -83.65 -150.66 175.13
C GLY A 11 -85.14 -150.59 175.50
N LEU A 12 -85.75 -151.77 175.68
CA LEU A 12 -86.99 -152.03 176.42
C LEU A 12 -86.65 -152.15 177.93
N SER A 13 -87.54 -152.15 178.93
CA SER A 13 -89.01 -152.06 179.10
C SER A 13 -89.29 -151.88 180.62
N VAL A 14 -90.49 -151.45 181.09
CA VAL A 14 -91.12 -151.92 182.36
C VAL A 14 -92.54 -151.35 182.64
N VAL A 15 -93.54 -152.26 182.66
CA VAL A 15 -94.62 -152.44 183.68
C VAL A 15 -95.90 -151.54 183.75
N PHE A 16 -96.99 -152.20 184.18
CA PHE A 16 -98.32 -151.68 184.57
C PHE A 16 -98.50 -151.81 186.11
N GLY A 17 -99.38 -151.09 186.81
CA GLY A 17 -100.74 -150.73 186.43
C GLY A 17 -101.75 -151.69 187.10
N GLY A 18 -101.78 -151.70 188.44
CA GLY A 18 -102.56 -152.64 189.24
C GLY A 18 -104.04 -152.28 189.35
N LEU A 19 -104.89 -153.05 188.66
CA LEU A 19 -106.33 -152.84 188.51
C LEU A 19 -106.61 -151.52 187.72
N PHE A 20 -107.86 -151.14 187.46
CA PHE A 20 -108.66 -150.45 188.47
C PHE A 20 -110.17 -150.67 188.25
N LEU A 21 -110.88 -150.95 189.35
CA LEU A 21 -112.36 -150.89 189.42
C LEU A 21 -112.87 -149.91 190.50
N TRP A 22 -112.00 -148.97 190.90
CA TRP A 22 -112.35 -147.54 190.87
C TRP A 22 -112.13 -147.09 189.40
N SER A 23 -112.98 -146.22 188.82
CA SER A 23 -113.34 -146.36 187.38
C SER A 23 -112.81 -145.30 186.38
N ARG A 24 -113.02 -145.58 185.09
CA ARG A 24 -112.47 -144.92 183.87
C ARG A 24 -112.91 -143.46 183.65
N SER A 25 -111.98 -142.61 183.18
CA SER A 25 -112.31 -141.31 182.55
C SER A 25 -111.23 -140.72 181.59
N SER A 26 -109.94 -141.04 181.77
CA SER A 26 -108.85 -140.17 181.28
C SER A 26 -108.32 -140.36 179.83
N LEU A 27 -108.70 -141.39 179.07
CA LEU A 27 -107.89 -141.83 177.90
C LEU A 27 -108.06 -141.04 176.59
N VAL A 28 -109.14 -140.26 176.41
CA VAL A 28 -109.48 -139.67 175.09
C VAL A 28 -108.59 -138.46 174.73
N SER A 29 -108.12 -137.69 175.72
CA SER A 29 -107.47 -136.39 175.48
C SER A 29 -105.99 -136.45 175.06
N LYS A 30 -105.26 -137.54 175.30
CA LYS A 30 -103.80 -137.58 175.06
C LYS A 30 -103.43 -138.04 173.65
N ASN A 31 -104.29 -138.83 172.99
CA ASN A 31 -103.97 -139.43 171.69
C ASN A 31 -104.03 -138.40 170.54
N THR A 32 -104.91 -137.40 170.66
CA THR A 32 -105.01 -136.26 169.72
C THR A 32 -103.77 -135.36 169.73
N ALA A 33 -103.08 -135.22 170.86
CA ALA A 33 -101.89 -134.37 170.97
C ALA A 33 -100.66 -134.95 170.25
N LEU A 34 -100.48 -136.27 170.29
CA LEU A 34 -99.34 -136.94 169.64
C LEU A 34 -99.41 -136.83 168.10
N LEU A 35 -100.61 -137.00 167.54
CA LEU A 35 -100.87 -136.90 166.10
C LEU A 35 -100.56 -135.51 165.53
N ALA A 36 -100.81 -134.44 166.29
CA ALA A 36 -100.49 -133.08 165.88
C ALA A 36 -98.97 -132.85 165.77
N ALA A 37 -98.20 -133.33 166.75
CA ALA A 37 -96.74 -133.20 166.75
C ALA A 37 -96.08 -133.95 165.58
N GLN A 38 -96.60 -135.13 165.22
CA GLN A 38 -96.08 -135.93 164.11
C GLN A 38 -96.29 -135.23 162.75
N ALA A 39 -97.44 -134.58 162.53
CA ALA A 39 -97.70 -133.81 161.31
C ALA A 39 -96.75 -132.62 161.17
N GLN A 40 -96.50 -131.88 162.25
CA GLN A 40 -95.62 -130.70 162.25
C GLN A 40 -94.16 -131.07 161.92
N LEU A 41 -93.70 -132.25 162.33
CA LEU A 41 -92.36 -132.76 162.01
C LEU A 41 -92.23 -133.17 160.52
N GLN A 42 -93.29 -133.71 159.90
CA GLN A 42 -93.28 -133.98 158.46
C GLN A 42 -93.22 -132.69 157.64
N GLN A 43 -93.92 -131.63 158.06
CA GLN A 43 -93.90 -130.35 157.37
C GLN A 43 -92.52 -129.65 157.46
N SER A 44 -91.87 -129.69 158.63
CA SER A 44 -90.50 -129.13 158.74
C SER A 44 -89.49 -129.83 157.82
N ASN A 45 -89.70 -131.11 157.49
CA ASN A 45 -88.86 -131.85 156.54
C ASN A 45 -89.18 -131.52 155.07
N SER A 46 -90.43 -131.20 154.70
CA SER A 46 -90.72 -130.71 153.34
C SER A 46 -90.10 -129.34 153.08
N ASP A 47 -90.10 -128.48 154.10
CA ASP A 47 -89.63 -127.09 153.97
C ASP A 47 -88.09 -127.04 153.88
N LEU A 48 -87.38 -127.89 154.63
CA LEU A 48 -85.93 -128.09 154.47
C LEU A 48 -85.57 -128.68 153.10
N LEU A 49 -86.32 -129.67 152.61
CA LEU A 49 -86.09 -130.23 151.27
C LEU A 49 -86.32 -129.17 150.17
N ALA A 50 -87.27 -128.26 150.36
CA ALA A 50 -87.49 -127.13 149.47
C ALA A 50 -86.33 -126.12 149.51
N GLN A 51 -85.79 -125.80 150.69
CA GLN A 51 -84.60 -124.95 150.82
C GLN A 51 -83.37 -125.55 150.14
N VAL A 52 -83.10 -126.84 150.32
CA VAL A 52 -81.96 -127.51 149.66
C VAL A 52 -82.09 -127.47 148.13
N LYS A 53 -83.30 -127.70 147.59
CA LYS A 53 -83.56 -127.53 146.15
C LYS A 53 -83.40 -126.09 145.68
N GLY A 54 -83.78 -125.10 146.49
CA GLY A 54 -83.54 -123.69 146.20
C GLY A 54 -82.05 -123.32 146.16
N LEU A 55 -81.23 -123.96 147.01
CA LEU A 55 -79.77 -123.80 147.02
C LEU A 55 -79.10 -124.47 145.82
N ASP A 56 -79.54 -125.67 145.41
CA ASP A 56 -79.07 -126.31 144.16
C ASP A 56 -79.35 -125.42 142.93
N VAL A 57 -80.55 -124.81 142.86
CA VAL A 57 -80.90 -123.86 141.79
C VAL A 57 -79.99 -122.63 141.84
N ALA A 58 -79.84 -121.98 143.01
CA ALA A 58 -78.97 -120.82 143.15
C ALA A 58 -77.49 -121.12 142.85
N GLN A 59 -77.02 -122.33 143.14
CA GLN A 59 -75.67 -122.78 142.77
C GLN A 59 -75.54 -123.02 141.25
N SER A 60 -76.61 -123.46 140.57
CA SER A 60 -76.65 -123.52 139.11
C SER A 60 -76.64 -122.12 138.50
N ASP A 61 -77.48 -121.21 139.00
CA ASP A 61 -77.57 -119.83 138.52
C ASP A 61 -76.21 -119.10 138.65
N LEU A 62 -75.54 -119.22 139.80
CA LEU A 62 -74.20 -118.64 140.04
C LEU A 62 -73.10 -119.28 139.17
N LYS A 63 -73.26 -120.54 138.79
CA LYS A 63 -72.33 -121.23 137.88
C LYS A 63 -72.53 -120.75 136.43
N ASP A 64 -73.78 -120.58 136.00
CA ASP A 64 -74.11 -120.10 134.67
C ASP A 64 -73.77 -118.60 134.54
N GLU A 65 -73.92 -117.80 135.60
CA GLU A 65 -73.40 -116.43 135.69
C GLU A 65 -71.87 -116.40 135.59
N ASN A 66 -71.15 -117.30 136.30
CA ASN A 66 -69.70 -117.42 136.15
C ASN A 66 -69.29 -117.77 134.72
N GLN A 67 -70.01 -118.66 134.03
CA GLN A 67 -69.75 -118.99 132.63
C GLN A 67 -70.00 -117.78 131.71
N GLN A 68 -71.06 -117.00 131.94
CA GLN A 68 -71.30 -115.75 131.21
C GLN A 68 -70.22 -114.70 131.48
N LEU A 69 -69.75 -114.56 132.73
CA LEU A 69 -68.67 -113.64 133.09
C LEU A 69 -67.34 -114.07 132.44
N HIS A 70 -67.03 -115.36 132.43
CA HIS A 70 -65.84 -115.89 131.76
C HIS A 70 -65.90 -115.68 130.24
N ALA A 71 -67.06 -115.88 129.60
CA ALA A 71 -67.27 -115.57 128.19
C ALA A 71 -67.12 -114.06 127.88
N LYS A 72 -67.61 -113.18 128.77
CA LYS A 72 -67.40 -111.73 128.68
C LYS A 72 -65.92 -111.35 128.83
N ILE A 73 -65.19 -111.99 129.75
CA ILE A 73 -63.74 -111.79 129.92
C ILE A 73 -63.00 -112.17 128.63
N ILE A 74 -63.25 -113.36 128.06
CA ILE A 74 -62.63 -113.80 126.80
C ILE A 74 -62.93 -112.82 125.66
N HIS A 75 -64.16 -112.29 125.56
CA HIS A 75 -64.51 -111.29 124.56
C HIS A 75 -63.79 -109.94 124.81
N ILE A 76 -63.61 -109.53 126.06
CA ILE A 76 -62.87 -108.32 126.41
C ILE A 76 -61.37 -108.48 126.11
N GLU A 77 -60.79 -109.64 126.39
CA GLU A 77 -59.40 -109.99 126.06
C GLU A 77 -59.17 -109.99 124.54
N GLN A 78 -60.07 -110.62 123.77
CA GLN A 78 -60.02 -110.60 122.30
C GLN A 78 -60.15 -109.18 121.74
N HIS A 79 -61.07 -108.37 122.27
CA HIS A 79 -61.23 -106.98 121.85
C HIS A 79 -60.02 -106.11 122.25
N SER A 80 -59.43 -106.36 123.42
CA SER A 80 -58.19 -105.71 123.87
C SER A 80 -57.03 -106.04 122.94
N ALA A 81 -56.87 -107.31 122.54
CA ALA A 81 -55.85 -107.72 121.57
C ALA A 81 -56.07 -107.08 120.18
N GLN A 82 -57.32 -106.95 119.72
CA GLN A 82 -57.65 -106.22 118.49
C GLN A 82 -57.35 -104.72 118.58
N LEU A 83 -57.59 -104.09 119.74
CA LEU A 83 -57.25 -102.69 119.98
C LEU A 83 -55.73 -102.49 120.07
N GLN A 84 -54.99 -103.43 120.68
CA GLN A 84 -53.53 -103.42 120.68
C GLN A 84 -52.96 -103.55 119.27
N HIS A 85 -53.46 -104.48 118.45
CA HIS A 85 -53.02 -104.60 117.05
C HIS A 85 -53.26 -103.30 116.27
N LYS A 86 -54.46 -102.72 116.39
CA LYS A 86 -54.77 -101.43 115.76
C LYS A 86 -53.91 -100.27 116.28
N ALA A 87 -53.55 -100.27 117.56
CA ALA A 87 -52.63 -99.28 118.12
C ALA A 87 -51.24 -99.41 117.51
N THR A 88 -50.71 -100.64 117.39
CA THR A 88 -49.43 -100.92 116.71
C THR A 88 -49.48 -100.57 115.23
N ASP A 89 -50.57 -100.87 114.52
CA ASP A 89 -50.75 -100.49 113.10
C ASP A 89 -50.75 -98.96 112.94
N LEU A 90 -51.43 -98.23 113.84
CA LEU A 90 -51.46 -96.77 113.86
C LEU A 90 -50.10 -96.16 114.27
N GLU A 91 -49.35 -96.81 115.16
CA GLU A 91 -48.01 -96.38 115.56
C GLU A 91 -46.99 -96.57 114.42
N ASN A 92 -47.04 -97.70 113.72
CA ASN A 92 -46.28 -97.93 112.48
C ASN A 92 -46.66 -96.93 111.37
N SER A 93 -47.96 -96.62 111.25
CA SER A 93 -48.45 -95.60 110.31
C SER A 93 -47.98 -94.19 110.69
N LEU A 94 -47.93 -93.88 111.98
CA LEU A 94 -47.43 -92.60 112.49
C LEU A 94 -45.92 -92.47 112.24
N GLN A 95 -45.13 -93.50 112.52
CA GLN A 95 -43.69 -93.51 112.27
C GLN A 95 -43.35 -93.36 110.78
N SER A 96 -44.05 -94.06 109.90
CA SER A 96 -43.86 -93.93 108.45
C SER A 96 -44.30 -92.56 107.90
N LEU A 97 -45.37 -91.97 108.44
CA LEU A 97 -45.74 -90.58 108.13
C LEU A 97 -44.73 -89.57 108.67
N GLN A 98 -44.21 -89.75 109.88
CA GLN A 98 -43.14 -88.91 110.45
C GLN A 98 -41.86 -88.98 109.61
N GLN A 99 -41.47 -90.17 109.15
CA GLN A 99 -40.34 -90.35 108.25
C GLN A 99 -40.58 -89.67 106.89
N ALA A 100 -41.79 -89.79 106.33
CA ALA A 100 -42.14 -89.11 105.07
C ALA A 100 -42.14 -87.58 105.20
N VAL A 101 -42.61 -87.04 106.33
CA VAL A 101 -42.50 -85.60 106.65
C VAL A 101 -41.04 -85.18 106.76
N GLN A 102 -40.20 -85.92 107.50
CA GLN A 102 -38.78 -85.60 107.65
C GLN A 102 -38.01 -85.62 106.32
N ILE A 103 -38.36 -86.55 105.40
CA ILE A 103 -37.82 -86.58 104.03
C ILE A 103 -38.28 -85.34 103.27
N GLY A 104 -39.57 -85.00 103.30
CA GLY A 104 -40.12 -83.81 102.64
C GLY A 104 -39.55 -82.49 103.17
N GLU A 105 -39.30 -82.37 104.48
CA GLU A 105 -38.61 -81.23 105.09
C GLU A 105 -37.16 -81.10 104.57
N GLY A 106 -36.45 -82.23 104.42
CA GLY A 106 -35.12 -82.26 103.83
C GLY A 106 -35.11 -81.87 102.34
N GLU A 107 -36.08 -82.36 101.56
CA GLU A 107 -36.26 -81.97 100.16
C GLU A 107 -36.61 -80.47 100.03
N ILE A 108 -37.43 -79.93 100.93
CA ILE A 108 -37.80 -78.50 100.96
C ILE A 108 -36.58 -77.63 101.28
N GLU A 109 -35.76 -77.95 102.29
CA GLU A 109 -34.55 -77.16 102.58
C GLU A 109 -33.48 -77.30 101.49
N HIS A 110 -33.39 -78.46 100.81
CA HIS A 110 -32.55 -78.61 99.62
C HIS A 110 -33.03 -77.71 98.47
N LEU A 111 -34.32 -77.77 98.10
CA LEU A 111 -34.92 -76.93 97.05
C LEU A 111 -34.83 -75.42 97.38
N LYS A 112 -34.93 -75.06 98.65
CA LYS A 112 -34.76 -73.69 99.17
C LYS A 112 -33.30 -73.24 99.18
N THR A 113 -32.34 -74.17 99.15
CA THR A 113 -30.92 -73.88 98.97
C THR A 113 -30.61 -73.67 97.49
N THR A 114 -31.02 -74.60 96.61
CA THR A 114 -30.82 -74.46 95.16
C THR A 114 -31.58 -73.26 94.57
N ALA A 115 -32.74 -72.90 95.10
CA ALA A 115 -33.44 -71.67 94.73
C ALA A 115 -32.59 -70.41 95.02
N LYS A 116 -31.89 -70.34 96.15
CA LYS A 116 -30.99 -69.21 96.47
C LYS A 116 -29.75 -69.20 95.59
N GLU A 117 -29.22 -70.37 95.25
CA GLU A 117 -28.10 -70.50 94.31
C GLU A 117 -28.51 -69.98 92.92
N ILE A 118 -29.69 -70.36 92.43
CA ILE A 118 -30.26 -69.86 91.16
C ILE A 118 -30.55 -68.35 91.24
N GLU A 119 -31.02 -67.82 92.37
CA GLU A 119 -31.20 -66.38 92.56
C GLU A 119 -29.87 -65.61 92.54
N ALA A 120 -28.80 -66.19 93.11
CA ALA A 120 -27.45 -65.62 93.09
C ALA A 120 -26.81 -65.68 91.69
N GLU A 121 -26.92 -66.80 90.98
CA GLU A 121 -26.49 -66.93 89.58
C GLU A 121 -27.22 -65.94 88.68
N LYS A 122 -28.55 -65.82 88.84
CA LYS A 122 -29.37 -64.84 88.12
C LYS A 122 -28.92 -63.41 88.43
N ALA A 123 -28.57 -63.08 89.68
CA ALA A 123 -28.05 -61.77 90.04
C ALA A 123 -26.72 -61.46 89.32
N GLY A 124 -25.78 -62.41 89.34
CA GLY A 124 -24.50 -62.27 88.64
C GLY A 124 -24.64 -62.16 87.11
N LEU A 125 -25.56 -62.92 86.51
CA LEU A 125 -25.89 -62.81 85.08
C LEU A 125 -26.54 -61.47 84.72
N MET A 126 -27.35 -60.88 85.61
CA MET A 126 -27.90 -59.53 85.41
C MET A 126 -26.81 -58.45 85.54
N GLU A 127 -25.87 -58.58 86.48
CA GLU A 127 -24.72 -57.67 86.61
C GLU A 127 -23.82 -57.72 85.35
N GLN A 128 -23.52 -58.94 84.86
CA GLN A 128 -22.80 -59.13 83.59
C GLN A 128 -23.56 -58.51 82.39
N LEU A 129 -24.88 -58.67 82.33
CA LEU A 129 -25.70 -58.08 81.26
C LEU A 129 -25.67 -56.54 81.27
N GLU A 130 -25.71 -55.89 82.43
CA GLU A 130 -25.57 -54.42 82.49
C GLU A 130 -24.13 -53.97 82.17
N ALA A 131 -23.11 -54.74 82.53
CA ALA A 131 -21.73 -54.46 82.15
C ALA A 131 -21.50 -54.58 80.62
N GLU A 132 -22.07 -55.60 79.96
CA GLU A 132 -22.04 -55.75 78.50
C GLU A 132 -22.83 -54.65 77.80
N LYS A 133 -24.02 -54.25 78.30
CA LYS A 133 -24.75 -53.08 77.78
C LYS A 133 -23.92 -51.80 77.86
N ALA A 134 -23.23 -51.56 78.97
CA ALA A 134 -22.36 -50.39 79.13
C ALA A 134 -21.18 -50.40 78.14
N GLN A 135 -20.60 -51.58 77.86
CA GLN A 135 -19.60 -51.74 76.80
C GLN A 135 -20.17 -51.45 75.41
N ILE A 136 -21.37 -51.97 75.08
CA ILE A 136 -22.06 -51.70 73.81
C ILE A 136 -22.28 -50.19 73.62
N THR A 137 -22.84 -49.48 74.60
CA THR A 137 -23.04 -48.03 74.52
C THR A 137 -21.72 -47.24 74.40
N SER A 138 -20.64 -47.72 75.02
CA SER A 138 -19.30 -47.14 74.81
C SER A 138 -18.79 -47.33 73.38
N LEU A 139 -18.99 -48.51 72.80
CA LEU A 139 -18.62 -48.82 71.41
C LEU A 139 -19.48 -48.04 70.40
N GLU A 140 -20.78 -47.88 70.65
CA GLU A 140 -21.68 -47.05 69.82
C GLU A 140 -21.20 -45.59 69.77
N ALA A 141 -20.80 -45.02 70.91
CA ALA A 141 -20.24 -43.66 70.97
C ALA A 141 -18.89 -43.55 70.23
N GLN A 142 -18.04 -44.58 70.29
CA GLN A 142 -16.79 -44.64 69.53
C GLN A 142 -17.06 -44.75 68.02
N ILE A 143 -18.03 -45.55 67.60
CA ILE A 143 -18.45 -45.68 66.19
C ILE A 143 -18.95 -44.33 65.65
N GLN A 144 -19.85 -43.64 66.37
CA GLN A 144 -20.32 -42.30 65.98
C GLN A 144 -19.17 -41.30 65.85
N THR A 145 -18.18 -41.36 66.74
CA THR A 145 -16.98 -40.50 66.69
C THR A 145 -16.14 -40.79 65.44
N LEU A 146 -15.94 -42.07 65.09
CA LEU A 146 -15.22 -42.49 63.89
C LEU A 146 -15.97 -42.12 62.60
N GLU A 147 -17.31 -42.18 62.60
CA GLU A 147 -18.13 -41.74 61.47
C GLU A 147 -18.05 -40.23 61.24
N GLN A 148 -18.02 -39.41 62.31
CA GLN A 148 -17.78 -37.97 62.21
C GLN A 148 -16.38 -37.67 61.66
N GLN A 149 -15.34 -38.35 62.15
CA GLN A 149 -13.98 -38.21 61.64
C GLN A 149 -13.87 -38.58 60.16
N LYS A 150 -14.47 -39.71 59.74
CA LYS A 150 -14.58 -40.13 58.34
C LYS A 150 -15.31 -39.08 57.48
N GLY A 151 -16.34 -38.43 58.02
CA GLY A 151 -17.05 -37.33 57.37
C GLY A 151 -16.15 -36.12 57.06
N GLU A 152 -15.40 -35.64 58.06
CA GLU A 152 -14.47 -34.51 57.85
C GLU A 152 -13.27 -34.89 56.96
N ILE A 153 -12.73 -36.11 57.08
CA ILE A 153 -11.67 -36.61 56.18
C ILE A 153 -12.15 -36.61 54.72
N ASN A 154 -13.37 -37.08 54.45
CA ASN A 154 -13.96 -37.01 53.11
C ASN A 154 -14.13 -35.55 52.64
N ARG A 155 -14.56 -34.65 53.54
CA ARG A 155 -14.72 -33.22 53.22
C ARG A 155 -13.39 -32.54 52.88
N GLN A 156 -12.32 -32.89 53.58
CA GLN A 156 -10.96 -32.41 53.30
C GLN A 156 -10.39 -33.03 52.02
N PHE A 157 -10.67 -34.31 51.74
CA PHE A 157 -10.32 -34.94 50.47
C PHE A 157 -11.01 -34.25 49.28
N ASP A 158 -12.31 -33.96 49.36
CA ASP A 158 -13.03 -33.23 48.31
C ASP A 158 -12.56 -31.77 48.15
N LEU A 159 -12.17 -31.10 49.23
CA LEU A 159 -11.54 -29.78 49.17
C LEU A 159 -10.18 -29.86 48.44
N THR A 160 -9.34 -30.80 48.85
CA THR A 160 -8.01 -31.03 48.28
C THR A 160 -8.11 -31.38 46.80
N LYS A 161 -9.03 -32.27 46.43
CA LYS A 161 -9.33 -32.64 45.04
C LYS A 161 -9.73 -31.43 44.18
N LYS A 162 -10.59 -30.54 44.70
CA LYS A 162 -10.94 -29.28 44.01
C LYS A 162 -9.74 -28.34 43.85
N GLN A 163 -8.90 -28.23 44.89
CA GLN A 163 -7.66 -27.45 44.82
C GLN A 163 -6.69 -28.04 43.78
N THR A 164 -6.52 -29.36 43.74
CA THR A 164 -5.71 -30.06 42.72
C THR A 164 -6.25 -29.81 41.31
N THR A 165 -7.56 -29.91 41.07
CA THR A 165 -8.14 -29.58 39.77
C THR A 165 -7.92 -28.11 39.38
N SER A 166 -8.05 -27.18 40.33
CA SER A 166 -7.73 -25.76 40.11
C SER A 166 -6.27 -25.55 39.73
N LEU A 167 -5.34 -26.20 40.45
CA LEU A 167 -3.90 -26.12 40.16
C LEU A 167 -3.56 -26.70 38.79
N TYR A 168 -4.17 -27.82 38.38
CA TYR A 168 -3.99 -28.35 37.02
C TYR A 168 -4.45 -27.36 35.94
N SER A 169 -5.59 -26.67 36.12
CA SER A 169 -6.05 -25.65 35.16
C SER A 169 -5.13 -24.42 35.11
N GLN A 170 -4.53 -24.03 36.24
CA GLN A 170 -3.54 -22.95 36.30
C GLN A 170 -2.22 -23.35 35.64
N ILE A 171 -1.76 -24.58 35.83
CA ILE A 171 -0.59 -25.14 35.15
C ILE A 171 -0.82 -25.16 33.64
N GLN A 172 -1.97 -25.63 33.16
CA GLN A 172 -2.28 -25.61 31.72
C GLN A 172 -2.25 -24.19 31.15
N THR A 173 -2.83 -23.21 31.84
CA THR A 173 -2.79 -21.80 31.39
C THR A 173 -1.35 -21.27 31.33
N LEU A 174 -0.51 -21.60 32.33
CA LEU A 174 0.91 -21.21 32.34
C LEU A 174 1.74 -21.93 31.26
N GLU A 175 1.36 -23.14 30.86
CA GLU A 175 1.96 -23.85 29.73
C GLU A 175 1.56 -23.21 28.39
N GLU A 176 0.29 -22.80 28.23
CA GLU A 176 -0.20 -22.02 27.09
C GLU A 176 0.53 -20.67 26.98
N ASP A 177 0.58 -19.88 28.06
CA ASP A 177 1.32 -18.61 28.15
C ASP A 177 2.82 -18.78 27.81
N LYS A 178 3.45 -19.85 28.31
CA LYS A 178 4.84 -20.19 27.99
C LYS A 178 5.03 -20.44 26.49
N THR A 179 4.12 -21.16 25.82
CA THR A 179 4.25 -21.37 24.37
C THR A 179 4.11 -20.08 23.58
N PHE A 180 3.25 -19.15 24.01
CA PHE A 180 3.13 -17.82 23.41
C PHE A 180 4.41 -17.01 23.58
N LEU A 181 4.99 -16.98 24.79
CA LEU A 181 6.26 -16.30 25.07
C LEU A 181 7.43 -16.89 24.29
N GLN A 182 7.47 -18.20 24.07
CA GLN A 182 8.48 -18.83 23.20
C GLN A 182 8.32 -18.41 21.73
N GLN A 183 7.08 -18.26 21.24
CA GLN A 183 6.82 -17.78 19.89
C GLN A 183 7.21 -16.30 19.70
N ASP A 184 7.01 -15.46 20.73
CA ASP A 184 7.45 -14.05 20.69
C ASP A 184 8.98 -13.91 20.80
N LEU A 185 9.66 -14.81 21.52
CA LEU A 185 11.12 -14.88 21.54
C LEU A 185 11.70 -15.26 20.17
N GLU A 186 11.06 -16.20 19.45
CA GLU A 186 11.47 -16.59 18.09
C GLU A 186 11.34 -15.42 17.09
N LYS A 187 10.26 -14.62 17.19
CA LYS A 187 10.09 -13.36 16.43
C LYS A 187 11.16 -12.32 16.79
N ALA A 188 11.61 -12.26 18.04
CA ALA A 188 12.66 -11.33 18.47
C ALA A 188 14.03 -11.66 17.85
N GLU A 189 14.40 -12.94 17.74
CA GLU A 189 15.59 -13.35 17.00
C GLU A 189 15.44 -13.13 15.48
N GLU A 190 14.23 -13.21 14.90
CA GLU A 190 14.00 -12.81 13.50
C GLU A 190 14.26 -11.30 13.28
N PHE A 191 13.93 -10.44 14.26
CA PHE A 191 14.25 -9.00 14.20
C PHE A 191 15.75 -8.73 14.30
N LYS A 192 16.49 -9.52 15.08
CA LYS A 192 17.95 -9.41 15.23
C LYS A 192 18.70 -9.66 13.91
N VAL A 193 18.23 -10.60 13.09
CA VAL A 193 18.74 -10.80 11.71
C VAL A 193 18.49 -9.55 10.85
N LYS A 194 17.30 -8.96 10.93
CA LYS A 194 16.95 -7.73 10.19
C LYS A 194 17.76 -6.52 10.65
N VAL A 195 18.21 -6.48 11.90
CA VAL A 195 19.16 -5.45 12.38
C VAL A 195 20.53 -5.63 11.72
N ALA A 196 21.05 -6.86 11.64
CA ALA A 196 22.31 -7.13 10.94
C ALA A 196 22.22 -6.80 9.43
N ASP A 197 21.10 -7.07 8.77
CA ASP A 197 20.85 -6.65 7.37
C ASP A 197 20.85 -5.12 7.21
N LEU A 198 20.37 -4.38 8.21
CA LEU A 198 20.38 -2.91 8.22
C LEU A 198 21.78 -2.36 8.53
N GLU A 199 22.54 -3.01 9.41
CA GLU A 199 23.95 -2.67 9.67
C GLU A 199 24.81 -2.86 8.40
N HIS A 200 24.61 -3.95 7.66
CA HIS A 200 25.27 -4.17 6.36
C HIS A 200 24.94 -3.05 5.36
N LYS A 201 23.65 -2.71 5.20
CA LYS A 201 23.22 -1.62 4.32
C LYS A 201 23.72 -0.25 4.74
N ASN A 202 23.92 -0.04 6.05
CA ASN A 202 24.51 1.20 6.56
C ASN A 202 26.01 1.29 6.24
N LEU A 203 26.72 0.16 6.18
CA LEU A 203 28.10 0.11 5.66
C LEU A 203 28.14 0.38 4.13
N GLU A 204 27.26 -0.24 3.34
CA GLU A 204 27.13 0.04 1.90
C GLU A 204 26.86 1.53 1.62
N LEU A 205 25.98 2.17 2.41
CA LEU A 205 25.71 3.61 2.33
C LEU A 205 26.91 4.46 2.76
N SER A 206 27.70 4.01 3.75
CA SER A 206 28.94 4.68 4.15
C SER A 206 30.00 4.63 3.04
N ASP A 207 30.15 3.50 2.37
CA ASP A 207 31.10 3.32 1.27
C ASP A 207 30.66 4.10 0.01
N LEU A 208 29.35 4.25 -0.24
CA LEU A 208 28.84 5.17 -1.26
C LEU A 208 29.11 6.63 -0.88
N ALA A 209 28.87 7.01 0.38
CA ALA A 209 29.15 8.38 0.86
C ALA A 209 30.64 8.73 0.77
N ALA A 210 31.53 7.77 1.01
CA ALA A 210 32.98 7.93 0.85
C ALA A 210 33.43 8.15 -0.61
N GLN A 211 32.63 7.78 -1.61
CA GLN A 211 32.92 8.03 -3.02
C GLN A 211 32.52 9.46 -3.46
N ILE A 212 31.58 10.11 -2.77
CA ILE A 212 31.08 11.44 -3.16
C ILE A 212 32.20 12.50 -3.23
N PRO A 213 33.15 12.63 -2.28
CA PRO A 213 34.25 13.58 -2.38
C PRO A 213 35.18 13.35 -3.58
N SER A 214 35.37 12.10 -4.00
CA SER A 214 36.16 11.75 -5.18
C SER A 214 35.47 12.22 -6.47
N LEU A 215 34.17 11.96 -6.59
CA LEU A 215 33.35 12.43 -7.71
C LEU A 215 33.25 13.96 -7.75
N GLN A 216 33.14 14.63 -6.59
CA GLN A 216 33.17 16.08 -6.49
C GLN A 216 34.52 16.66 -6.96
N GLY A 217 35.65 16.05 -6.59
CA GLY A 217 36.97 16.45 -7.09
C GLY A 217 37.13 16.26 -8.61
N GLN A 218 36.54 15.19 -9.17
CA GLN A 218 36.51 14.97 -10.63
C GLN A 218 35.67 16.04 -11.33
N ILE A 219 34.48 16.37 -10.81
CA ILE A 219 33.62 17.44 -11.33
C ILE A 219 34.37 18.78 -11.30
N GLN A 220 34.97 19.15 -10.16
CA GLN A 220 35.73 20.40 -10.03
C GLN A 220 36.93 20.47 -11.00
N THR A 221 37.56 19.34 -11.29
CA THR A 221 38.64 19.26 -12.31
C THR A 221 38.08 19.47 -13.72
N LEU A 222 36.91 18.91 -14.03
CA LEU A 222 36.24 19.11 -15.32
C LEU A 222 35.74 20.56 -15.50
N GLU A 223 35.24 21.20 -14.44
CA GLU A 223 34.85 22.62 -14.41
C GLU A 223 36.05 23.53 -14.71
N GLN A 224 37.22 23.28 -14.09
CA GLN A 224 38.46 24.02 -14.38
C GLN A 224 38.92 23.82 -15.83
N ASN A 225 38.86 22.59 -16.34
CA ASN A 225 39.21 22.31 -17.74
C ASN A 225 38.26 23.01 -18.72
N LEU A 226 36.95 23.03 -18.44
CA LEU A 226 35.94 23.72 -19.25
C LEU A 226 36.19 25.24 -19.28
N ALA A 227 36.43 25.84 -18.11
CA ALA A 227 36.73 27.26 -17.99
C ALA A 227 37.98 27.65 -18.78
N HIS A 228 39.04 26.83 -18.75
CA HIS A 228 40.23 27.09 -19.56
C HIS A 228 39.98 26.91 -21.07
N GLN A 229 39.17 25.93 -21.50
CA GLN A 229 38.78 25.83 -22.92
C GLN A 229 37.96 27.04 -23.38
N THR A 230 37.11 27.59 -22.50
CA THR A 230 36.34 28.82 -22.77
C THR A 230 37.27 30.03 -22.96
N GLU A 231 38.25 30.23 -22.07
CA GLU A 231 39.27 31.29 -22.19
C GLU A 231 40.06 31.20 -23.52
N GLN A 232 40.42 29.99 -23.95
CA GLN A 232 41.12 29.77 -25.21
C GLN A 232 40.22 30.03 -26.43
N TYR A 233 38.93 29.69 -26.34
CA TYR A 233 37.94 29.98 -27.38
C TYR A 233 37.68 31.49 -27.52
N GLU A 234 37.48 32.21 -26.41
CA GLU A 234 37.35 33.67 -26.38
C GLU A 234 38.57 34.37 -26.97
N ARG A 235 39.78 33.92 -26.62
CA ARG A 235 41.03 34.42 -27.21
C ARG A 235 41.10 34.17 -28.72
N GLY A 236 40.69 32.98 -29.17
CA GLY A 236 40.60 32.65 -30.60
C GLY A 236 39.60 33.53 -31.35
N GLN A 237 38.45 33.84 -30.76
CA GLN A 237 37.45 34.74 -31.35
C GLN A 237 37.97 36.19 -31.44
N GLN A 238 38.73 36.66 -30.44
CA GLN A 238 39.38 37.98 -30.50
C GLN A 238 40.46 38.04 -31.59
N GLU A 239 41.21 36.96 -31.80
CA GLU A 239 42.19 36.85 -32.88
C GLU A 239 41.51 36.82 -34.27
N ILE A 240 40.41 36.07 -34.42
CA ILE A 240 39.58 36.06 -35.63
C ILE A 240 39.03 37.46 -35.93
N ALA A 241 38.47 38.16 -34.94
CA ALA A 241 37.95 39.52 -35.13
C ALA A 241 39.05 40.53 -35.52
N SER A 242 40.26 40.39 -34.95
CA SER A 242 41.44 41.18 -35.33
C SER A 242 41.86 40.91 -36.79
N LEU A 243 41.89 39.65 -37.21
CA LEU A 243 42.22 39.25 -38.58
C LEU A 243 41.15 39.70 -39.58
N GLN A 244 39.86 39.63 -39.22
CA GLN A 244 38.76 40.17 -40.03
C GLN A 244 38.93 41.69 -40.24
N GLY A 245 39.23 42.45 -39.19
CA GLY A 245 39.51 43.89 -39.30
C GLY A 245 40.72 44.21 -40.20
N GLN A 246 41.76 43.39 -40.15
CA GLN A 246 42.93 43.51 -41.05
C GLN A 246 42.57 43.18 -42.50
N ILE A 247 41.74 42.16 -42.73
CA ILE A 247 41.26 41.79 -44.08
C ILE A 247 40.43 42.92 -44.68
N THR A 248 39.43 43.45 -43.95
CA THR A 248 38.62 44.58 -44.44
C THR A 248 39.44 45.85 -44.72
N TRP A 249 40.49 46.11 -43.92
CA TRP A 249 41.41 47.21 -44.19
C TRP A 249 42.23 46.97 -45.48
N LEU A 250 42.77 45.75 -45.67
CA LEU A 250 43.50 45.36 -46.90
C LEU A 250 42.61 45.36 -48.15
N GLU A 251 41.33 44.98 -48.03
CA GLU A 251 40.33 45.05 -49.11
C GLU A 251 40.06 46.50 -49.52
N GLN A 252 39.96 47.40 -48.55
CA GLN A 252 39.77 48.83 -48.81
C GLN A 252 41.04 49.50 -49.39
N GLU A 253 42.24 49.12 -48.93
CA GLU A 253 43.51 49.56 -49.53
C GLU A 253 43.67 49.04 -50.97
N LYS A 254 43.39 47.74 -51.20
CA LYS A 254 43.33 47.12 -52.54
C LYS A 254 42.37 47.88 -53.47
N LYS A 255 41.18 48.28 -52.98
CA LYS A 255 40.22 49.07 -53.75
C LYS A 255 40.79 50.43 -54.15
N SER A 256 41.34 51.17 -53.18
CA SER A 256 42.00 52.47 -53.45
C SER A 256 43.12 52.35 -54.49
N LEU A 257 44.01 51.36 -54.33
CA LEU A 257 45.12 51.12 -55.27
C LEU A 257 44.63 50.69 -56.67
N SER A 258 43.48 50.02 -56.76
CA SER A 258 42.85 49.68 -58.05
C SER A 258 42.25 50.91 -58.73
N GLU A 259 41.65 51.83 -57.97
CA GLU A 259 41.11 53.09 -58.48
C GLU A 259 42.24 54.03 -58.94
N ASP A 260 43.33 54.14 -58.16
CA ASP A 260 44.56 54.86 -58.55
C ASP A 260 45.23 54.26 -59.80
N LEU A 261 45.29 52.93 -59.91
CA LEU A 261 45.83 52.25 -61.08
C LEU A 261 45.00 52.53 -62.34
N ALA A 262 43.66 52.49 -62.24
CA ALA A 262 42.76 52.81 -63.34
C ALA A 262 42.89 54.28 -63.79
N ALA A 263 42.97 55.21 -62.84
CA ALA A 263 43.22 56.63 -63.12
C ALA A 263 44.60 56.85 -63.81
N SER A 264 45.63 56.13 -63.35
CA SER A 264 46.97 56.15 -63.96
C SER A 264 46.98 55.58 -65.38
N GLN A 265 46.27 54.48 -65.63
CA GLN A 265 46.10 53.92 -66.98
C GLN A 265 45.34 54.87 -67.92
N THR A 266 44.26 55.48 -67.45
CA THR A 266 43.51 56.50 -68.21
C THR A 266 44.40 57.70 -68.58
N ARG A 267 45.21 58.17 -67.63
CA ARG A 267 46.19 59.24 -67.86
C ARG A 267 47.29 58.83 -68.86
N SER A 268 47.77 57.58 -68.78
CA SER A 268 48.74 57.02 -69.72
C SER A 268 48.19 56.96 -71.15
N LEU A 269 46.94 56.51 -71.32
CA LEU A 269 46.24 56.51 -72.62
C LEU A 269 46.07 57.93 -73.18
N SER A 270 45.68 58.90 -72.34
CA SER A 270 45.57 60.31 -72.75
C SER A 270 46.92 60.90 -73.19
N LEU A 271 48.01 60.57 -72.50
CA LEU A 271 49.37 60.99 -72.88
C LEU A 271 49.86 60.28 -74.15
N GLY A 272 49.46 59.02 -74.37
CA GLY A 272 49.69 58.31 -75.63
C GLY A 272 49.02 59.02 -76.80
N GLN A 273 47.73 59.34 -76.67
CA GLN A 273 46.98 60.12 -77.67
C GLN A 273 47.59 61.50 -77.91
N GLU A 274 48.14 62.17 -76.88
CA GLU A 274 48.85 63.44 -77.06
C GLU A 274 50.17 63.25 -77.83
N CYS A 275 50.96 62.22 -77.53
CA CYS A 275 52.15 61.84 -78.28
C CYS A 275 51.85 61.47 -79.74
N ASP A 276 50.75 60.77 -80.02
CA ASP A 276 50.31 60.44 -81.38
C ASP A 276 49.93 61.70 -82.16
N ASN A 277 49.15 62.60 -81.54
CA ASN A 277 48.81 63.91 -82.12
C ASN A 277 50.05 64.79 -82.40
N LEU A 278 51.04 64.76 -81.51
CA LEU A 278 52.33 65.44 -81.71
C LEU A 278 53.15 64.78 -82.83
N THR A 279 53.08 63.46 -82.97
CA THR A 279 53.75 62.70 -84.04
C THR A 279 53.14 63.02 -85.41
N ILE A 280 51.80 63.10 -85.50
CA ILE A 280 51.09 63.53 -86.72
C ILE A 280 51.52 64.95 -87.10
N LYS A 281 51.49 65.92 -86.18
CA LYS A 281 51.95 67.30 -86.42
C LYS A 281 53.44 67.37 -86.83
N LEU A 282 54.28 66.49 -86.29
CA LEU A 282 55.69 66.39 -86.69
C LEU A 282 55.85 65.84 -88.12
N GLN A 283 55.03 64.87 -88.52
CA GLN A 283 54.99 64.38 -89.90
C GLN A 283 54.45 65.43 -90.88
N GLU A 284 53.39 66.16 -90.52
CA GLU A 284 52.86 67.28 -91.31
C GLU A 284 53.90 68.38 -91.52
N THR A 285 54.59 68.81 -90.46
CA THR A 285 55.64 69.84 -90.56
C THR A 285 56.87 69.32 -91.32
N PHE A 286 57.23 68.04 -91.22
CA PHE A 286 58.28 67.45 -92.05
C PHE A 286 57.89 67.39 -93.54
N ALA A 287 56.62 67.08 -93.85
CA ALA A 287 56.10 67.14 -95.21
C ALA A 287 56.11 68.58 -95.78
N GLN A 288 55.74 69.58 -94.97
CA GLN A 288 55.84 70.99 -95.33
C GLN A 288 57.29 71.41 -95.62
N VAL A 289 58.25 71.05 -94.76
CA VAL A 289 59.68 71.32 -94.98
C VAL A 289 60.19 70.63 -96.25
N THR A 290 59.72 69.41 -96.54
CA THR A 290 60.07 68.67 -97.76
C THR A 290 59.52 69.37 -99.01
N ALA A 291 58.27 69.84 -98.97
CA ALA A 291 57.67 70.61 -100.06
C ALA A 291 58.40 71.94 -100.32
N ILE A 292 58.69 72.71 -99.27
CA ILE A 292 59.47 73.97 -99.36
C ILE A 292 60.88 73.72 -99.91
N THR A 293 61.48 72.57 -99.59
CA THR A 293 62.80 72.17 -100.15
C THR A 293 62.69 71.87 -101.64
N ALA A 294 61.64 71.17 -102.08
CA ALA A 294 61.38 70.92 -103.50
C ALA A 294 61.07 72.21 -104.28
N GLU A 295 60.33 73.16 -103.69
CA GLU A 295 60.11 74.49 -104.27
C GLU A 295 61.43 75.24 -104.44
N LYS A 296 62.24 75.32 -103.39
CA LYS A 296 63.60 75.92 -103.41
C LYS A 296 64.45 75.32 -104.52
N ASP A 297 64.48 74.00 -104.66
CA ASP A 297 65.32 73.33 -105.66
C ASP A 297 64.76 73.55 -107.09
N SER A 298 63.44 73.66 -107.25
CA SER A 298 62.83 74.09 -108.53
C SER A 298 63.19 75.53 -108.90
N LEU A 299 63.27 76.44 -107.92
CA LEU A 299 63.72 77.83 -108.13
C LEU A 299 65.22 77.87 -108.48
N GLY A 300 66.04 77.00 -107.88
CA GLY A 300 67.43 76.79 -108.27
C GLY A 300 67.57 76.33 -109.72
N ALA A 301 66.78 75.35 -110.15
CA ALA A 301 66.76 74.89 -111.54
C ALA A 301 66.36 76.00 -112.53
N ARG A 302 65.37 76.84 -112.17
CA ARG A 302 64.94 78.00 -112.97
C ARG A 302 66.02 79.10 -113.02
N LEU A 303 66.80 79.27 -111.95
CA LEU A 303 67.94 80.20 -111.92
C LEU A 303 69.07 79.77 -112.86
N GLU A 304 69.43 78.47 -112.88
CA GLU A 304 70.45 77.97 -113.82
C GLU A 304 69.96 78.00 -115.28
N ALA A 305 68.68 77.72 -115.54
CA ALA A 305 68.08 77.89 -116.87
C ALA A 305 68.16 79.36 -117.35
N ALA A 306 67.82 80.33 -116.48
CA ALA A 306 67.91 81.75 -116.82
C ALA A 306 69.35 82.22 -117.09
N LYS A 307 70.36 81.65 -116.40
CA LYS A 307 71.79 81.91 -116.70
C LYS A 307 72.20 81.40 -118.07
N LEU A 308 71.70 80.23 -118.48
CA LEU A 308 71.97 79.65 -119.81
C LEU A 308 71.34 80.50 -120.93
N GLU A 309 70.12 81.01 -120.76
CA GLU A 309 69.53 81.98 -121.68
C GLU A 309 70.36 83.27 -121.77
N LEU A 310 70.88 83.76 -120.64
CA LEU A 310 71.76 84.94 -120.59
C LEU A 310 73.06 84.72 -121.37
N GLN A 311 73.68 83.55 -121.27
CA GLN A 311 74.85 83.19 -122.09
C GLN A 311 74.51 83.10 -123.59
N ALA A 312 73.34 82.56 -123.95
CA ALA A 312 72.91 82.47 -125.35
C ALA A 312 72.71 83.86 -125.98
N LEU A 313 72.12 84.80 -125.24
CA LEU A 313 71.98 86.20 -125.66
C LEU A 313 73.35 86.90 -125.81
N GLU A 314 74.32 86.57 -124.94
CA GLU A 314 75.67 87.12 -125.02
C GLU A 314 76.47 86.58 -126.23
N VAL A 315 76.16 85.36 -126.71
CA VAL A 315 76.67 84.84 -128.00
C VAL A 315 76.07 85.58 -129.19
N GLN A 316 74.74 85.77 -129.24
CA GLN A 316 74.08 86.51 -130.34
C GLN A 316 74.60 87.95 -130.49
N LYS A 317 74.87 88.61 -129.36
CA LYS A 317 75.52 89.92 -129.30
C LYS A 317 76.92 89.93 -129.92
N GLY A 318 77.65 88.80 -129.85
CA GLY A 318 78.94 88.61 -130.51
C GLY A 318 78.81 88.52 -132.03
N GLU A 319 77.88 87.71 -132.53
CA GLU A 319 77.65 87.50 -133.97
C GLU A 319 77.25 88.82 -134.68
N LEU A 320 76.32 89.57 -134.10
CA LEU A 320 75.91 90.90 -134.57
C LEU A 320 77.06 91.93 -134.63
N SER A 321 78.13 91.75 -133.87
CA SER A 321 79.30 92.65 -133.93
C SER A 321 80.20 92.37 -135.14
N ALA A 322 80.23 91.13 -135.64
CA ALA A 322 81.07 90.73 -136.77
C ALA A 322 80.52 91.25 -138.11
N GLU A 323 79.21 91.20 -138.31
CA GLU A 323 78.56 91.73 -139.52
C GLU A 323 78.83 93.23 -139.71
N LEU A 324 78.88 93.99 -138.60
CA LEU A 324 79.13 95.43 -138.60
C LEU A 324 80.54 95.78 -139.15
N THR A 325 81.55 94.97 -138.83
CA THR A 325 82.91 95.14 -139.37
C THR A 325 82.98 94.90 -140.88
N THR A 326 82.33 93.85 -141.39
CA THR A 326 82.36 93.53 -142.83
C THR A 326 81.59 94.55 -143.68
N ALA A 327 80.65 95.29 -143.09
CA ALA A 327 79.97 96.40 -143.76
C ALA A 327 80.89 97.62 -143.98
N ALA A 328 81.85 97.87 -143.08
CA ALA A 328 82.73 99.04 -143.15
C ALA A 328 83.76 98.96 -144.29
N GLU A 329 84.36 97.79 -144.52
CA GLU A 329 85.43 97.61 -145.53
C GLU A 329 84.94 97.82 -146.97
N LYS A 330 83.65 97.56 -147.25
CA LYS A 330 83.05 97.74 -148.58
C LYS A 330 82.78 99.20 -148.98
N ILE A 331 82.88 100.14 -148.04
CA ILE A 331 82.58 101.56 -148.29
C ILE A 331 83.82 102.31 -148.81
N ALA A 332 85.03 101.90 -148.44
CA ALA A 332 86.24 102.71 -148.61
C ALA A 332 86.87 102.71 -150.02
N ASP A 333 86.76 101.63 -150.80
CA ASP A 333 87.54 101.46 -152.06
C ASP A 333 86.75 101.79 -153.34
N LEU A 334 85.42 101.95 -153.25
CA LEU A 334 84.57 102.33 -154.38
C LEU A 334 84.48 103.85 -154.62
N GLU A 335 85.05 104.67 -153.74
CA GLU A 335 85.08 106.15 -153.89
C GLU A 335 86.21 106.65 -154.83
N GLY A 336 87.07 105.76 -155.34
CA GLY A 336 88.29 106.13 -156.07
C GLY A 336 88.22 106.23 -157.60
N GLN A 337 87.20 105.65 -158.27
CA GLN A 337 87.22 105.47 -159.74
C GLN A 337 85.93 105.85 -160.49
N LEU A 338 85.33 107.01 -160.22
CA LEU A 338 84.51 107.76 -161.20
C LEU A 338 84.09 109.14 -160.63
N GLN A 339 84.32 110.29 -161.24
CA GLN A 339 85.34 110.87 -162.12
C GLN A 339 84.91 112.34 -162.37
N GLU A 340 85.66 113.07 -163.19
CA GLU A 340 85.31 114.39 -163.73
C GLU A 340 83.89 114.52 -164.35
N LEU A 341 83.40 115.77 -164.40
CA LEU A 341 82.34 116.32 -165.30
C LEU A 341 80.83 116.21 -164.93
N THR A 342 80.41 117.13 -164.06
CA THR A 342 79.37 118.18 -164.30
C THR A 342 77.87 117.88 -164.57
N GLN A 343 77.04 118.42 -163.67
CA GLN A 343 75.83 119.26 -163.88
C GLN A 343 74.41 118.68 -164.23
N LEU A 344 73.53 118.79 -163.21
CA LEU A 344 72.15 119.38 -163.25
C LEU A 344 70.96 118.53 -163.83
N PRO A 345 69.65 118.93 -163.72
CA PRO A 345 68.64 118.26 -162.84
C PRO A 345 67.26 117.93 -163.53
N PRO A 346 66.06 117.77 -162.87
CA PRO A 346 65.59 117.10 -161.60
C PRO A 346 64.27 116.21 -161.71
N GLN A 347 63.78 115.63 -160.57
CA GLN A 347 62.35 115.42 -160.10
C GLN A 347 61.67 114.00 -159.89
N LEU A 348 60.80 113.91 -158.83
CA LEU A 348 59.65 113.00 -158.45
C LEU A 348 59.86 111.45 -158.20
N THR A 349 59.70 110.82 -156.99
CA THR A 349 58.55 110.36 -156.09
C THR A 349 57.89 108.97 -156.45
N THR A 350 57.09 108.18 -155.68
CA THR A 350 56.16 108.34 -154.48
C THR A 350 55.70 106.96 -153.84
N ALA A 351 55.01 106.93 -152.66
CA ALA A 351 54.11 105.86 -152.07
C ALA A 351 54.70 104.53 -151.48
N ALA A 352 54.00 103.54 -150.81
CA ALA A 352 52.91 103.37 -149.78
C ALA A 352 52.54 101.82 -149.63
N GLU A 353 51.90 101.08 -148.67
CA GLU A 353 51.22 101.10 -147.32
C GLU A 353 51.36 99.64 -146.63
N LYS A 354 50.61 98.99 -145.68
CA LYS A 354 49.47 99.18 -144.70
C LYS A 354 49.30 97.98 -143.66
N ILE A 355 48.74 98.21 -142.44
CA ILE A 355 47.75 97.50 -141.52
C ILE A 355 47.46 95.94 -141.65
N ALA A 356 47.07 95.06 -140.66
CA ALA A 356 46.41 95.05 -139.29
C ALA A 356 47.06 94.02 -138.26
N ASP A 357 46.49 93.26 -137.26
CA ASP A 357 45.13 92.96 -136.67
C ASP A 357 45.18 92.29 -135.22
N LEU A 358 44.07 91.87 -134.53
CA LEU A 358 44.06 91.45 -133.08
C LEU A 358 42.96 90.46 -132.48
N GLU A 359 43.08 90.12 -131.16
CA GLU A 359 42.06 89.78 -130.09
C GLU A 359 41.54 88.35 -129.69
N GLY A 360 41.19 88.17 -128.38
CA GLY A 360 40.30 87.09 -127.82
C GLY A 360 40.62 86.47 -126.42
N GLN A 361 39.80 86.70 -125.36
CA GLN A 361 39.82 86.01 -124.02
C GLN A 361 38.44 86.03 -123.28
N LEU A 362 38.30 85.31 -122.14
CA LEU A 362 37.11 84.95 -121.27
C LEU A 362 36.49 83.55 -121.60
N GLN A 363 35.71 82.80 -120.79
CA GLN A 363 35.02 82.89 -119.45
C GLN A 363 34.72 81.42 -118.92
N GLU A 364 34.06 81.00 -117.80
CA GLU A 364 33.29 81.57 -116.65
C GLU A 364 33.46 80.70 -115.34
N LEU A 365 32.45 79.93 -114.85
CA LEU A 365 32.32 79.47 -113.42
C LEU A 365 31.61 78.10 -113.14
N THR A 366 32.07 77.42 -112.07
CA THR A 366 31.34 76.58 -111.03
C THR A 366 30.57 75.27 -111.30
N GLN A 367 30.87 74.20 -110.51
CA GLN A 367 30.01 73.53 -109.48
C GLN A 367 30.59 72.16 -108.99
N LEU A 368 30.01 71.53 -107.95
CA LEU A 368 30.61 70.47 -107.09
C LEU A 368 29.79 69.13 -107.07
N PRO A 369 30.40 67.92 -106.90
CA PRO A 369 29.75 66.64 -107.28
C PRO A 369 29.10 65.79 -106.15
N GLN A 370 28.29 64.81 -106.55
CA GLN A 370 27.52 63.90 -105.68
C GLN A 370 28.19 62.52 -105.51
N GLN A 371 28.73 62.19 -104.31
CA GLN A 371 29.14 60.82 -103.95
C GLN A 371 28.90 60.46 -102.45
N LEU A 372 28.05 61.21 -101.73
CA LEU A 372 27.96 61.15 -100.26
C LEU A 372 26.78 60.37 -99.66
N GLU A 373 25.86 59.83 -100.45
CA GLU A 373 24.60 59.27 -99.90
C GLU A 373 24.72 57.80 -99.45
N THR A 374 25.41 56.95 -100.22
CA THR A 374 25.40 55.48 -100.04
C THR A 374 26.09 54.96 -98.78
N TYR A 375 26.84 55.81 -98.07
CA TYR A 375 27.51 55.47 -96.81
C TYR A 375 26.72 55.91 -95.56
N ARG A 376 25.66 56.71 -95.73
CA ARG A 376 24.94 57.35 -94.61
C ARG A 376 23.90 56.44 -93.96
N GLU A 377 23.28 55.57 -94.75
CA GLU A 377 22.13 54.74 -94.35
C GLU A 377 22.52 53.54 -93.45
N ASN A 378 23.74 53.00 -93.62
CA ASN A 378 24.23 51.86 -92.83
C ASN A 378 24.68 52.24 -91.41
N ILE A 379 25.13 53.48 -91.19
CA ILE A 379 25.59 53.95 -89.86
C ILE A 379 24.38 54.17 -88.94
N SER A 380 23.36 54.88 -89.43
CA SER A 380 22.14 55.23 -88.68
C SER A 380 21.41 54.02 -88.08
N ASN A 381 21.39 52.87 -88.77
CA ASN A 381 20.70 51.67 -88.29
C ASN A 381 21.43 50.96 -87.13
N LEU A 382 22.76 51.07 -87.04
CA LEU A 382 23.54 50.50 -85.94
C LEU A 382 23.44 51.35 -84.67
N GLU A 383 23.40 52.67 -84.80
CA GLU A 383 23.25 53.62 -83.69
C GLU A 383 21.90 53.45 -82.96
N ILE A 384 20.83 53.16 -83.70
CA ILE A 384 19.49 52.93 -83.13
C ILE A 384 19.43 51.66 -82.27
N GLN A 385 20.01 50.54 -82.73
CA GLN A 385 20.02 49.28 -81.97
C GLN A 385 20.82 49.40 -80.67
N LEU A 386 21.94 50.12 -80.70
CA LEU A 386 22.81 50.33 -79.54
C LEU A 386 22.09 51.18 -78.46
N HIS A 387 21.32 52.19 -78.86
CA HIS A 387 20.50 52.98 -77.93
C HIS A 387 19.34 52.19 -77.30
N GLN A 388 18.72 51.26 -78.02
CA GLN A 388 17.63 50.44 -77.46
C GLN A 388 18.14 49.49 -76.36
N LEU A 389 19.26 48.80 -76.60
CA LEU A 389 19.88 47.91 -75.60
C LEU A 389 20.36 48.65 -74.35
N SER A 390 20.81 49.91 -74.49
CA SER A 390 21.16 50.75 -73.33
C SER A 390 19.94 51.06 -72.46
N ALA A 391 18.82 51.46 -73.07
CA ALA A 391 17.62 51.84 -72.33
C ALA A 391 16.96 50.66 -71.59
N GLU A 392 17.04 49.45 -72.15
CA GLU A 392 16.50 48.24 -71.55
C GLU A 392 17.32 47.79 -70.31
N LYS A 393 18.64 47.96 -70.33
CA LYS A 393 19.51 47.78 -69.15
C LYS A 393 19.10 48.71 -68.00
N ASP A 394 18.98 50.00 -68.27
CA ASP A 394 18.74 51.02 -67.23
C ASP A 394 17.36 50.83 -66.54
N GLN A 395 16.36 50.29 -67.26
CA GLN A 395 15.06 49.91 -66.69
C GLN A 395 15.15 48.66 -65.79
N LEU A 396 15.94 47.65 -66.17
CA LEU A 396 16.18 46.46 -65.35
C LEU A 396 16.92 46.78 -64.05
N GLU A 397 17.91 47.66 -64.12
CA GLU A 397 18.73 48.08 -62.97
C GLU A 397 17.89 48.88 -61.94
N THR A 398 17.08 49.83 -62.41
CA THR A 398 16.16 50.60 -61.56
C THR A 398 15.01 49.78 -60.99
N THR A 399 14.42 48.85 -61.76
CA THR A 399 13.34 47.98 -61.24
C THR A 399 13.86 46.93 -60.25
N THR A 400 15.09 46.45 -60.40
CA THR A 400 15.72 45.53 -59.43
C THR A 400 16.00 46.24 -58.11
N SER A 401 16.62 47.42 -58.15
CA SER A 401 16.89 48.23 -56.95
C SER A 401 15.62 48.54 -56.15
N ARG A 402 14.52 48.92 -56.84
CA ARG A 402 13.23 49.21 -56.21
C ARG A 402 12.66 48.05 -55.39
N HIS A 403 12.79 46.81 -55.86
CA HIS A 403 12.27 45.64 -55.15
C HIS A 403 13.14 45.23 -53.95
N ILE A 404 14.45 45.47 -54.01
CA ILE A 404 15.38 45.22 -52.88
C ILE A 404 15.01 46.11 -51.69
N ASP A 405 14.69 47.39 -51.92
CA ASP A 405 14.24 48.30 -50.87
C ASP A 405 12.87 47.92 -50.29
N GLU A 406 11.89 47.56 -51.13
CA GLU A 406 10.56 47.13 -50.68
C GLU A 406 10.63 45.86 -49.79
N LEU A 407 11.40 44.84 -50.21
CA LEU A 407 11.63 43.63 -49.41
C LEU A 407 12.38 43.93 -48.10
N SER A 408 13.39 44.81 -48.15
CA SER A 408 14.14 45.24 -46.97
C SER A 408 13.27 46.00 -45.96
N GLN A 409 12.29 46.78 -46.44
CA GLN A 409 11.34 47.48 -45.60
C GLN A 409 10.32 46.52 -44.95
N GLN A 410 9.79 45.56 -45.71
CA GLN A 410 8.86 44.55 -45.18
C GLN A 410 9.51 43.67 -44.10
N ASN A 411 10.75 43.22 -44.30
CA ASN A 411 11.47 42.41 -43.31
C ASN A 411 11.66 43.16 -41.98
N ARG A 412 12.05 44.44 -42.03
CA ARG A 412 12.19 45.29 -40.83
C ARG A 412 10.86 45.44 -40.06
N GLN A 413 9.74 45.59 -40.77
CA GLN A 413 8.41 45.67 -40.15
C GLN A 413 7.98 44.35 -39.50
N LEU A 414 8.22 43.21 -40.17
CA LEU A 414 7.95 41.88 -39.62
C LEU A 414 8.76 41.58 -38.36
N THR A 415 10.06 41.92 -38.35
CA THR A 415 10.92 41.73 -37.17
C THR A 415 10.46 42.58 -35.98
N GLN A 416 10.09 43.85 -36.20
CA GLN A 416 9.55 44.69 -35.13
C GLN A 416 8.20 44.16 -34.59
N GLY A 417 7.29 43.74 -35.47
CA GLY A 417 6.02 43.13 -35.06
C GLY A 417 6.20 41.88 -34.19
N LEU A 418 7.20 41.05 -34.52
CA LEU A 418 7.52 39.83 -33.77
C LEU A 418 7.99 40.12 -32.34
N GLU A 419 8.86 41.12 -32.13
CA GLU A 419 9.31 41.49 -30.77
C GLU A 419 8.21 42.15 -29.94
N VAL A 420 7.33 42.94 -30.56
CA VAL A 420 6.14 43.49 -29.88
C VAL A 420 5.21 42.36 -29.42
N GLN A 421 5.01 41.30 -30.23
CA GLN A 421 4.23 40.14 -29.80
C GLN A 421 4.92 39.31 -28.71
N LYS A 422 6.25 39.09 -28.79
CA LYS A 422 7.00 38.38 -27.73
C LYS A 422 6.95 39.11 -26.39
N THR A 423 7.02 40.45 -26.39
CA THR A 423 6.93 41.26 -25.16
C THR A 423 5.52 41.29 -24.59
N ALA A 424 4.48 41.39 -25.44
CA ALA A 424 3.08 41.26 -25.02
C ALA A 424 2.77 39.87 -24.41
N ALA A 425 3.25 38.78 -25.02
CA ALA A 425 3.06 37.42 -24.50
C ALA A 425 3.70 37.23 -23.11
N LYS A 426 4.91 37.77 -22.90
CA LYS A 426 5.59 37.75 -21.59
C LYS A 426 4.84 38.57 -20.52
N ALA A 427 4.12 39.63 -20.91
CA ALA A 427 3.29 40.40 -19.99
C ALA A 427 2.03 39.61 -19.57
N LEU A 428 1.33 39.00 -20.52
CA LEU A 428 0.13 38.20 -20.26
C LEU A 428 0.40 36.98 -19.37
N GLU A 429 1.51 36.26 -19.58
CA GLU A 429 1.88 35.12 -18.73
C GLU A 429 2.15 35.57 -17.27
N LYS A 430 2.69 36.78 -17.08
CA LYS A 430 2.91 37.38 -15.76
C LYS A 430 1.61 37.80 -15.06
N GLU A 431 0.62 38.29 -15.80
CA GLU A 431 -0.72 38.58 -15.25
C GLU A 431 -1.48 37.30 -14.91
N LYS A 432 -1.42 36.27 -15.77
CA LYS A 432 -1.99 34.95 -15.52
C LYS A 432 -1.49 34.36 -14.19
N ILE A 433 -0.17 34.32 -13.97
CA ILE A 433 0.42 33.82 -12.72
C ILE A 433 -0.07 34.63 -11.50
N LYS A 434 -0.25 35.95 -11.64
CA LYS A 434 -0.83 36.80 -10.59
C LYS A 434 -2.28 36.40 -10.29
N PHE A 435 -3.13 36.26 -11.30
CA PHE A 435 -4.52 35.83 -11.13
C PHE A 435 -4.65 34.42 -10.54
N GLU A 436 -3.78 33.48 -10.91
CA GLU A 436 -3.75 32.12 -10.32
C GLU A 436 -3.41 32.16 -8.80
N SER A 437 -2.51 33.06 -8.38
CA SER A 437 -2.20 33.28 -6.95
C SER A 437 -3.32 33.97 -6.17
N GLU A 438 -4.05 34.90 -6.81
CA GLU A 438 -5.20 35.58 -6.19
C GLU A 438 -6.41 34.65 -6.11
N LEU A 439 -6.65 33.81 -7.12
CA LEU A 439 -7.71 32.81 -7.15
C LEU A 439 -7.53 31.76 -6.04
N THR A 440 -6.33 31.22 -5.88
CA THR A 440 -6.02 30.23 -4.83
C THR A 440 -6.14 30.84 -3.43
N THR A 441 -5.69 32.08 -3.23
CA THR A 441 -5.90 32.83 -1.99
C THR A 441 -7.40 32.99 -1.68
N LYS A 442 -8.21 33.36 -2.67
CA LYS A 442 -9.67 33.53 -2.49
C LYS A 442 -10.41 32.22 -2.29
N GLN A 443 -9.98 31.12 -2.88
CA GLN A 443 -10.51 29.79 -2.60
C GLN A 443 -10.21 29.35 -1.16
N GLN A 444 -9.05 29.72 -0.60
CA GLN A 444 -8.73 29.46 0.80
C GLN A 444 -9.51 30.35 1.79
N GLU A 445 -9.77 31.61 1.43
CA GLU A 445 -10.72 32.46 2.16
C GLU A 445 -12.15 31.88 2.15
N ILE A 446 -12.64 31.43 0.98
CA ILE A 446 -13.96 30.80 0.83
C ILE A 446 -14.06 29.56 1.72
N ALA A 447 -13.10 28.63 1.65
CA ALA A 447 -13.09 27.44 2.51
C ALA A 447 -13.07 27.78 4.02
N THR A 448 -12.43 28.89 4.41
CA THR A 448 -12.43 29.37 5.79
C THR A 448 -13.79 29.94 6.20
N LEU A 449 -14.45 30.69 5.30
CA LEU A 449 -15.79 31.22 5.50
C LEU A 449 -16.87 30.14 5.48
N GLU A 450 -16.73 29.10 4.66
CA GLU A 450 -17.62 27.94 4.64
C GLU A 450 -17.62 27.20 5.99
N VAL A 451 -16.45 26.99 6.60
CA VAL A 451 -16.34 26.42 7.95
C VAL A 451 -16.97 27.34 9.00
N GLN A 452 -16.81 28.66 8.91
CA GLN A 452 -17.47 29.62 9.82
C GLN A 452 -18.99 29.62 9.65
N ILE A 453 -19.49 29.58 8.40
CA ILE A 453 -20.92 29.47 8.09
C ILE A 453 -21.49 28.15 8.62
N GLN A 454 -20.76 27.04 8.48
CA GLN A 454 -21.21 25.73 8.97
C GLN A 454 -21.29 25.70 10.51
N ASN A 455 -20.31 26.30 11.21
CA ASN A 455 -20.37 26.46 12.66
C ASN A 455 -21.55 27.34 13.10
N LEU A 456 -21.77 28.50 12.45
CA LEU A 456 -22.88 29.40 12.75
C LEU A 456 -24.26 28.80 12.40
N GLN A 457 -24.35 27.93 11.39
CA GLN A 457 -25.55 27.16 11.10
C GLN A 457 -25.83 26.11 12.17
N GLN A 458 -24.80 25.48 12.73
CA GLN A 458 -24.94 24.55 13.85
C GLN A 458 -25.37 25.28 15.13
N GLU A 459 -24.77 26.43 15.47
CA GLU A 459 -25.21 27.27 16.59
C GLU A 459 -26.67 27.78 16.43
N ARG A 460 -27.11 28.05 15.18
CA ARG A 460 -28.51 28.41 14.87
C ARG A 460 -29.46 27.25 15.12
N ASP A 461 -29.13 26.06 14.64
CA ASP A 461 -30.03 24.89 14.65
C ASP A 461 -30.17 24.27 16.05
N ASP A 462 -29.18 24.47 16.93
CA ASP A 462 -29.30 24.18 18.37
C ASP A 462 -30.22 25.18 19.12
N PHE A 463 -30.52 26.36 18.54
CA PHE A 463 -31.27 27.44 19.22
C PHE A 463 -32.76 27.55 18.82
N PHE A 464 -33.15 27.16 17.60
CA PHE A 464 -34.54 27.26 17.12
C PHE A 464 -34.96 26.06 16.22
N PRO A 465 -35.74 25.09 16.74
CA PRO A 465 -36.15 23.91 15.97
C PRO A 465 -37.46 24.09 15.16
N GLN A 466 -37.51 23.42 13.99
CA GLN A 466 -38.61 23.37 12.99
C GLN A 466 -38.70 24.66 12.11
N THR A 467 -39.04 24.60 10.81
CA THR A 467 -40.07 23.80 10.10
C THR A 467 -39.73 23.45 8.64
N ALA A 468 -40.40 22.42 8.08
CA ALA A 468 -40.62 22.22 6.63
C ALA A 468 -42.00 22.80 6.21
N PRO A 469 -42.47 22.78 4.94
CA PRO A 469 -41.90 22.27 3.66
C PRO A 469 -42.02 23.27 2.47
N ILE A 470 -41.90 22.82 1.20
CA ILE A 470 -42.79 23.10 0.02
C ILE A 470 -42.08 22.85 -1.34
N THR A 471 -42.88 22.62 -2.41
CA THR A 471 -42.52 22.16 -3.77
C THR A 471 -42.93 23.12 -4.90
N THR A 472 -42.15 23.20 -5.98
CA THR A 472 -42.53 23.57 -7.38
C THR A 472 -41.42 23.04 -8.32
N ASN A 473 -41.63 22.27 -9.39
CA ASN A 473 -42.50 22.34 -10.59
C ASN A 473 -41.80 22.92 -11.84
N GLU A 474 -42.00 22.22 -12.97
CA GLU A 474 -41.52 22.37 -14.37
C GLU A 474 -42.09 23.61 -15.13
N PRO A 475 -41.67 23.99 -16.38
CA PRO A 475 -41.64 23.14 -17.61
C PRO A 475 -40.61 23.49 -18.74
N GLU A 476 -40.93 23.07 -19.99
CA GLU A 476 -40.08 22.79 -21.18
C GLU A 476 -39.95 23.90 -22.26
N ALA A 477 -38.96 23.78 -23.18
CA ALA A 477 -39.02 24.01 -24.66
C ALA A 477 -37.61 23.78 -25.32
N ILE A 478 -37.37 22.86 -26.28
CA ILE A 478 -37.57 22.88 -27.77
C ILE A 478 -36.82 24.05 -28.48
N ILE A 479 -35.82 23.83 -29.35
CA ILE A 479 -35.75 23.75 -30.85
C ILE A 479 -34.23 23.50 -31.14
N SER A 480 -33.63 22.55 -31.89
CA SER A 480 -33.84 21.77 -33.14
C SER A 480 -32.98 22.24 -34.34
N GLU A 481 -32.52 21.25 -35.14
CA GLU A 481 -31.92 21.30 -36.50
C GLU A 481 -30.40 21.54 -36.71
N THR A 482 -29.83 20.65 -37.55
CA THR A 482 -28.58 20.78 -38.32
C THR A 482 -28.93 20.96 -39.81
N PRO A 483 -28.00 21.42 -40.66
CA PRO A 483 -27.60 20.52 -41.76
C PRO A 483 -26.12 20.60 -42.20
N VAL A 484 -25.79 19.66 -43.10
CA VAL A 484 -24.54 19.46 -43.86
C VAL A 484 -24.47 20.41 -45.08
N VAL A 485 -23.26 20.69 -45.58
CA VAL A 485 -22.83 21.03 -46.98
C VAL A 485 -21.41 21.63 -46.88
N GLU A 486 -20.38 21.40 -47.69
CA GLU A 486 -19.93 20.44 -48.73
C GLU A 486 -18.46 20.87 -49.04
N GLU A 487 -17.70 20.06 -49.78
CA GLU A 487 -16.36 20.37 -50.32
C GLU A 487 -16.50 20.89 -51.78
N PRO A 488 -15.60 21.76 -52.28
CA PRO A 488 -15.00 21.41 -53.58
C PRO A 488 -13.55 21.89 -53.85
N GLU A 489 -12.74 20.95 -54.35
CA GLU A 489 -11.84 21.02 -55.53
C GLU A 489 -10.67 22.05 -55.65
N THR A 490 -9.73 21.72 -56.57
CA THR A 490 -8.39 22.33 -56.80
C THR A 490 -8.01 22.21 -58.30
N PRO A 491 -6.77 22.51 -58.79
CA PRO A 491 -5.78 23.53 -58.42
C PRO A 491 -5.72 24.71 -59.45
N PRO A 492 -5.13 24.66 -60.69
CA PRO A 492 -3.85 24.13 -61.22
C PRO A 492 -2.93 25.17 -61.97
N VAL A 493 -1.66 24.78 -62.26
CA VAL A 493 -0.65 25.40 -63.20
C VAL A 493 -0.19 26.86 -62.89
N VAL A 494 1.02 27.38 -63.21
CA VAL A 494 2.19 27.07 -64.10
C VAL A 494 3.48 27.39 -63.29
N ALA A 495 4.45 26.50 -63.03
CA ALA A 495 5.49 25.83 -63.85
C ALA A 495 6.72 26.69 -64.23
N GLU A 496 7.92 26.16 -63.89
CA GLU A 496 9.28 26.33 -64.49
C GLU A 496 9.89 27.77 -64.59
N GLU A 497 11.21 28.01 -64.53
CA GLU A 497 12.42 27.15 -64.54
C GLU A 497 13.61 27.84 -63.79
N THR A 498 14.72 27.13 -63.53
CA THR A 498 15.99 27.67 -62.95
C THR A 498 17.05 27.85 -64.05
N PRO A 499 18.04 28.80 -64.02
CA PRO A 499 19.27 28.59 -63.21
C PRO A 499 20.23 29.80 -62.85
N VAL A 500 20.81 29.74 -61.64
CA VAL A 500 22.26 29.92 -61.29
C VAL A 500 22.99 31.30 -61.48
N VAL A 501 24.12 31.45 -60.78
CA VAL A 501 25.13 32.56 -60.72
C VAL A 501 24.73 33.75 -59.82
N GLU A 502 25.56 34.43 -59.02
CA GLU A 502 26.80 34.25 -58.20
C GLU A 502 27.10 35.67 -57.61
N GLU A 503 28.14 35.87 -56.78
CA GLU A 503 28.54 37.14 -56.09
C GLU A 503 29.13 38.24 -57.05
N PRO A 504 29.51 39.51 -56.66
CA PRO A 504 29.93 40.01 -55.32
C PRO A 504 29.73 41.53 -54.92
N GLU A 505 30.30 41.91 -53.75
CA GLU A 505 30.98 43.18 -53.34
C GLU A 505 30.31 44.61 -53.40
N THR A 506 29.92 45.14 -52.22
CA THR A 506 30.54 46.24 -51.38
C THR A 506 31.36 47.45 -51.99
N PRO A 507 31.98 48.37 -51.19
CA PRO A 507 31.36 49.37 -50.29
C PRO A 507 31.83 50.85 -50.53
N PRO A 508 31.11 51.86 -49.96
CA PRO A 508 31.69 52.88 -49.04
C PRO A 508 30.86 53.03 -47.73
N VAL A 509 31.25 53.63 -46.57
CA VAL A 509 32.38 54.48 -46.08
C VAL A 509 32.09 56.01 -45.94
N VAL A 510 32.75 56.68 -44.96
CA VAL A 510 32.74 58.13 -44.55
C VAL A 510 31.69 58.57 -43.49
N ALA A 511 31.92 59.41 -42.45
CA ALA A 511 33.10 59.76 -41.60
C ALA A 511 32.70 60.67 -40.38
N GLU A 512 33.69 61.03 -39.52
CA GLU A 512 33.80 62.20 -38.58
C GLU A 512 32.93 62.36 -37.31
N GLU A 513 33.42 62.89 -36.16
CA GLU A 513 34.75 62.77 -35.48
C GLU A 513 34.77 63.32 -34.01
N THR A 514 35.28 62.50 -33.06
CA THR A 514 36.05 62.80 -31.79
C THR A 514 35.60 63.92 -30.80
N PRO A 515 36.27 64.20 -29.64
CA PRO A 515 37.27 63.47 -28.80
C PRO A 515 36.73 63.27 -27.31
N VAL A 516 37.42 63.07 -26.16
CA VAL A 516 38.83 62.98 -25.71
C VAL A 516 38.99 62.24 -24.33
N VAL A 517 40.14 61.59 -24.09
CA VAL A 517 40.97 61.35 -22.83
C VAL A 517 40.35 61.52 -21.39
N THR A 518 40.56 60.65 -20.37
CA THR A 518 41.78 59.93 -19.90
C THR A 518 41.49 58.63 -19.10
N ALA A 519 42.42 57.65 -19.11
CA ALA A 519 42.84 56.71 -18.02
C ALA A 519 41.80 55.82 -17.27
N GLU A 520 42.04 54.52 -16.95
CA GLU A 520 43.11 53.57 -17.32
C GLU A 520 42.64 52.10 -17.09
N LYS A 521 43.27 51.13 -17.77
CA LYS A 521 43.29 49.66 -17.54
C LYS A 521 42.00 48.80 -17.66
N ILE A 522 42.04 47.90 -18.66
CA ILE A 522 41.89 46.42 -18.58
C ILE A 522 40.55 45.83 -18.04
N THR A 523 39.84 44.90 -18.70
CA THR A 523 39.72 44.40 -20.11
C THR A 523 38.52 43.44 -20.14
N VAL A 524 37.78 43.38 -21.26
CA VAL A 524 36.73 42.37 -21.65
C VAL A 524 35.57 42.14 -20.65
N ALA A 525 34.30 42.14 -21.06
CA ALA A 525 33.58 41.29 -22.03
C ALA A 525 33.39 39.84 -21.50
N ASP A 526 32.19 39.24 -21.48
CA ASP A 526 31.35 38.78 -22.63
C ASP A 526 32.03 37.59 -23.35
N THR A 527 31.39 36.43 -23.62
CA THR A 527 29.95 36.14 -23.76
C THR A 527 29.64 34.62 -23.63
N SER A 528 28.36 34.24 -23.51
CA SER A 528 27.67 33.12 -24.19
C SER A 528 28.36 31.78 -24.57
N LEU A 529 27.66 30.69 -24.17
CA LEU A 529 27.44 29.44 -24.96
C LEU A 529 28.72 28.59 -25.23
N GLU A 530 28.75 27.42 -25.89
CA GLU A 530 27.77 26.43 -26.42
C GLU A 530 28.44 25.00 -26.35
N VAL A 531 27.78 23.83 -26.38
CA VAL A 531 27.47 23.01 -27.59
C VAL A 531 27.04 21.58 -27.12
N GLN A 532 25.82 21.13 -27.45
CA GLN A 532 25.37 19.78 -27.95
C GLN A 532 25.86 18.44 -27.25
N PRO A 533 25.48 17.19 -27.67
CA PRO A 533 24.49 16.74 -28.67
C PRO A 533 23.45 15.65 -28.26
N ALA A 534 22.31 15.68 -28.97
CA ALA A 534 21.46 14.60 -29.52
C ALA A 534 21.15 13.23 -28.82
N ALA A 535 19.83 12.98 -28.67
CA ALA A 535 19.07 11.72 -28.91
C ALA A 535 19.31 10.47 -28.00
N LYS A 536 18.31 9.67 -27.55
CA LYS A 536 17.14 9.15 -28.30
C LYS A 536 16.09 8.45 -27.41
N ILE A 537 14.82 8.61 -27.80
CA ILE A 537 13.55 8.00 -27.35
C ILE A 537 13.61 6.49 -26.95
N VAL A 538 12.97 6.12 -25.83
CA VAL A 538 12.16 4.88 -25.70
C VAL A 538 10.95 5.10 -24.79
N GLN A 539 9.73 4.83 -25.29
CA GLN A 539 8.56 4.50 -24.45
C GLN A 539 8.44 2.97 -24.39
N THR A 540 8.38 2.36 -23.21
CA THR A 540 8.15 0.92 -23.04
C THR A 540 6.71 0.61 -22.64
N SER A 541 5.88 0.30 -23.64
CA SER A 541 4.55 -0.27 -23.41
C SER A 541 4.65 -1.70 -22.87
N GLN A 542 4.58 -1.88 -21.56
CA GLN A 542 4.50 -3.22 -20.96
C GLN A 542 3.10 -3.82 -21.12
N LYS A 543 2.94 -4.51 -22.27
CA LYS A 543 2.25 -5.79 -22.44
C LYS A 543 1.27 -6.18 -21.31
N SER A 544 -0.02 -6.14 -21.62
CA SER A 544 -1.06 -6.63 -20.73
C SER A 544 -0.88 -8.10 -20.38
N ALA A 545 -0.54 -8.38 -19.12
CA ALA A 545 -1.21 -9.45 -18.41
C ALA A 545 -2.69 -9.06 -18.22
N GLU A 546 -3.57 -10.05 -18.14
CA GLU A 546 -4.95 -9.82 -17.69
C GLU A 546 -4.94 -9.63 -16.17
N ASN A 547 -4.56 -8.43 -15.70
CA ASN A 547 -4.54 -8.15 -14.27
C ASN A 547 -5.92 -8.44 -13.69
N THR A 548 -5.97 -9.37 -12.74
CA THR A 548 -7.19 -10.09 -12.36
C THR A 548 -8.20 -9.23 -11.60
N LEU A 549 -7.84 -7.97 -11.30
CA LEU A 549 -8.69 -6.97 -10.65
C LEU A 549 -9.29 -5.94 -11.63
N ARG A 550 -8.95 -6.00 -12.93
CA ARG A 550 -9.49 -5.08 -13.94
C ARG A 550 -11.00 -5.26 -14.10
N GLY A 551 -11.76 -4.17 -13.98
CA GLY A 551 -13.22 -4.19 -14.00
C GLY A 551 -13.86 -4.83 -12.76
N LYS A 552 -13.08 -5.19 -11.73
CA LYS A 552 -13.58 -5.84 -10.51
C LYS A 552 -13.83 -4.86 -9.39
N SER A 553 -14.89 -5.11 -8.64
CA SER A 553 -15.30 -4.29 -7.51
C SER A 553 -14.75 -4.85 -6.19
N VAL A 554 -14.03 -4.00 -5.45
CA VAL A 554 -13.30 -4.39 -4.24
C VAL A 554 -13.77 -3.55 -3.05
N VAL A 555 -14.09 -4.20 -1.93
CA VAL A 555 -14.36 -3.52 -0.65
C VAL A 555 -13.19 -3.72 0.31
N ILE A 556 -12.71 -2.61 0.88
CA ILE A 556 -11.54 -2.59 1.76
C ILE A 556 -11.98 -2.59 3.23
N LEU A 557 -11.75 -3.69 3.95
CA LEU A 557 -12.13 -3.88 5.37
C LEU A 557 -10.91 -4.13 6.26
N GLY A 558 -10.82 -3.39 7.38
CA GLY A 558 -9.72 -3.50 8.35
C GLY A 558 -8.49 -2.66 7.99
N THR A 559 -7.41 -2.86 8.74
CA THR A 559 -6.12 -2.18 8.59
C THR A 559 -5.04 -3.12 8.07
N PHE A 560 -4.20 -2.63 7.16
CA PHE A 560 -3.11 -3.37 6.51
C PHE A 560 -1.78 -3.17 7.24
N SER A 561 -0.80 -4.05 6.97
CA SER A 561 0.50 -4.06 7.68
C SER A 561 1.71 -3.75 6.79
N LYS A 562 1.55 -3.76 5.46
CA LYS A 562 2.58 -3.48 4.45
C LYS A 562 2.26 -2.25 3.60
N ILE A 563 0.98 -1.92 3.42
CA ILE A 563 0.51 -0.77 2.60
C ILE A 563 -0.51 0.08 3.36
N SER A 564 -0.60 1.38 3.08
CA SER A 564 -1.71 2.20 3.59
C SER A 564 -3.02 1.86 2.86
N ARG A 565 -4.15 2.24 3.46
CA ARG A 565 -5.48 2.01 2.85
C ARG A 565 -5.65 2.81 1.55
N GLU A 566 -5.00 3.98 1.51
CA GLU A 566 -4.94 4.92 0.42
C GLU A 566 -4.07 4.33 -0.71
N LYS A 567 -2.90 3.75 -0.38
CA LYS A 567 -2.06 3.03 -1.34
C LYS A 567 -2.78 1.82 -1.90
N ALA A 568 -3.49 1.03 -1.08
CA ALA A 568 -4.33 -0.07 -1.54
C ALA A 568 -5.43 0.42 -2.52
N LYS A 569 -6.10 1.52 -2.20
CA LYS A 569 -7.10 2.16 -3.08
C LYS A 569 -6.48 2.59 -4.42
N SER A 570 -5.34 3.26 -4.40
CA SER A 570 -4.63 3.67 -5.63
C SER A 570 -4.18 2.46 -6.46
N LEU A 571 -3.66 1.40 -5.83
CA LEU A 571 -3.25 0.18 -6.54
C LEU A 571 -4.44 -0.49 -7.25
N ILE A 572 -5.61 -0.60 -6.58
CA ILE A 572 -6.84 -1.14 -7.20
C ILE A 572 -7.28 -0.28 -8.39
N ILE A 573 -7.23 1.05 -8.27
CA ILE A 573 -7.63 1.97 -9.36
C ILE A 573 -6.64 1.89 -10.54
N ASN A 574 -5.33 1.82 -10.26
CA ASN A 574 -4.30 1.76 -11.29
C ASN A 574 -4.39 0.50 -12.17
N VAL A 575 -4.84 -0.64 -11.61
CA VAL A 575 -5.12 -1.86 -12.38
C VAL A 575 -6.53 -1.90 -13.00
N GLY A 576 -7.29 -0.82 -12.88
CA GLY A 576 -8.63 -0.67 -13.46
C GLY A 576 -9.76 -1.32 -12.65
N GLY A 577 -9.56 -1.57 -11.36
CA GLY A 577 -10.60 -2.02 -10.42
C GLY A 577 -11.33 -0.86 -9.73
N THR A 578 -12.50 -1.14 -9.14
CA THR A 578 -13.39 -0.14 -8.54
C THR A 578 -13.52 -0.34 -7.03
N VAL A 579 -13.20 0.68 -6.22
CA VAL A 579 -13.27 0.57 -4.74
C VAL A 579 -14.61 1.04 -4.19
N THR A 580 -15.26 0.21 -3.36
CA THR A 580 -16.58 0.50 -2.77
C THR A 580 -16.59 0.43 -1.23
N GLY A 581 -17.48 1.20 -0.58
CA GLY A 581 -17.45 1.44 0.89
C GLY A 581 -18.25 0.46 1.77
N SER A 582 -19.06 -0.41 1.17
CA SER A 582 -19.85 -1.47 1.84
C SER A 582 -19.89 -2.72 0.96
N PRO A 583 -19.80 -3.94 1.53
CA PRO A 583 -20.12 -5.14 0.78
C PRO A 583 -21.58 -5.12 0.30
N SER A 584 -21.77 -5.61 -0.91
CA SER A 584 -23.04 -5.72 -1.65
C SER A 584 -23.04 -6.99 -2.49
N ALA A 585 -24.19 -7.42 -3.03
CA ALA A 585 -24.25 -8.59 -3.92
C ALA A 585 -23.42 -8.42 -5.21
N ASN A 586 -23.12 -7.19 -5.61
CA ASN A 586 -22.32 -6.87 -6.80
C ASN A 586 -20.82 -6.79 -6.49
N THR A 587 -20.39 -6.96 -5.24
CA THR A 587 -18.99 -6.89 -4.83
C THR A 587 -18.25 -8.18 -5.20
N ASP A 588 -17.24 -8.11 -6.07
CA ASP A 588 -16.46 -9.30 -6.49
C ASP A 588 -15.52 -9.80 -5.39
N TYR A 589 -14.80 -8.87 -4.76
CA TYR A 589 -13.71 -9.18 -3.82
C TYR A 589 -13.74 -8.30 -2.57
N ILE A 590 -13.24 -8.84 -1.47
CA ILE A 590 -13.10 -8.13 -0.19
C ILE A 590 -11.66 -8.24 0.28
N LEU A 591 -10.97 -7.11 0.30
CA LEU A 591 -9.60 -7.01 0.77
C LEU A 591 -9.60 -6.95 2.30
N LEU A 592 -9.05 -8.01 2.92
CA LEU A 592 -9.16 -8.29 4.35
C LEU A 592 -7.88 -7.92 5.11
N GLY A 593 -7.97 -6.85 5.90
CA GLY A 593 -6.96 -6.44 6.87
C GLY A 593 -7.31 -6.87 8.29
N LYS A 594 -6.46 -6.49 9.26
CA LYS A 594 -6.67 -6.68 10.70
C LYS A 594 -7.91 -5.90 11.16
N ALA A 595 -8.62 -6.45 12.16
CA ALA A 595 -9.84 -5.86 12.74
C ALA A 595 -10.91 -5.36 11.71
N PRO A 596 -11.41 -6.21 10.79
CA PRO A 596 -12.34 -5.81 9.73
C PRO A 596 -13.78 -5.50 10.21
N GLY A 597 -14.07 -5.72 11.50
CA GLY A 597 -15.32 -5.32 12.17
C GLY A 597 -16.59 -6.01 11.65
N GLU A 598 -17.74 -5.42 12.00
CA GLU A 598 -19.07 -5.96 11.67
C GLU A 598 -19.32 -6.10 10.15
N LYS A 599 -18.64 -5.30 9.32
CA LYS A 599 -18.72 -5.40 7.85
C LYS A 599 -18.26 -6.77 7.33
N LEU A 600 -17.38 -7.49 8.05
CA LEU A 600 -17.03 -8.88 7.72
C LEU A 600 -18.23 -9.85 7.90
N LYS A 601 -19.07 -9.65 8.92
CA LYS A 601 -20.27 -10.48 9.12
C LYS A 601 -21.27 -10.31 7.96
N LYS A 602 -21.40 -9.08 7.42
CA LYS A 602 -22.21 -8.79 6.22
C LYS A 602 -21.59 -9.41 4.96
N ALA A 603 -20.26 -9.35 4.83
CA ALA A 603 -19.52 -9.95 3.73
C ALA A 603 -19.70 -11.48 3.64
N GLN A 604 -19.50 -12.18 4.76
CA GLN A 604 -19.63 -13.64 4.83
C GLN A 604 -21.05 -14.11 4.51
N LYS A 605 -22.07 -13.39 4.98
CA LYS A 605 -23.50 -13.66 4.65
C LYS A 605 -23.84 -13.49 3.17
N LEU A 606 -23.01 -12.79 2.39
CA LEU A 606 -23.18 -12.58 0.95
C LEU A 606 -22.32 -13.52 0.09
N GLY A 607 -21.50 -14.39 0.70
CA GLY A 607 -20.66 -15.35 -0.04
C GLY A 607 -19.50 -14.74 -0.85
N ILE A 608 -19.18 -13.47 -0.61
CA ILE A 608 -18.19 -12.72 -1.39
C ILE A 608 -16.76 -13.23 -1.10
N LYS A 609 -15.92 -13.34 -2.15
CA LYS A 609 -14.54 -13.82 -2.04
C LYS A 609 -13.65 -12.86 -1.25
N THR A 610 -13.00 -13.35 -0.20
CA THR A 610 -12.00 -12.59 0.57
C THR A 610 -10.59 -12.77 0.00
N LEU A 611 -9.88 -11.66 -0.22
CA LEU A 611 -8.44 -11.63 -0.53
C LEU A 611 -7.67 -11.19 0.72
N SER A 612 -6.60 -11.89 1.06
CA SER A 612 -5.62 -11.39 2.03
C SER A 612 -4.74 -10.30 1.41
N GLU A 613 -4.12 -9.48 2.27
CA GLU A 613 -3.16 -8.43 1.87
C GLU A 613 -2.02 -8.96 0.98
N ALA A 614 -1.52 -10.17 1.25
CA ALA A 614 -0.46 -10.79 0.45
C ALA A 614 -0.95 -11.25 -0.94
N GLN A 615 -2.13 -11.88 -1.02
CA GLN A 615 -2.73 -12.29 -2.30
C GLN A 615 -3.06 -11.09 -3.17
N PHE A 616 -3.52 -9.99 -2.58
CA PHE A 616 -3.80 -8.75 -3.30
C PHE A 616 -2.55 -8.12 -3.92
N LEU A 617 -1.44 -8.02 -3.18
CA LEU A 617 -0.17 -7.54 -3.73
C LEU A 617 0.29 -8.43 -4.89
N GLN A 618 0.23 -9.76 -4.72
CA GLN A 618 0.54 -10.71 -5.80
C GLN A 618 -0.35 -10.52 -7.05
N MET A 619 -1.64 -10.20 -6.88
CA MET A 619 -2.59 -9.91 -7.96
C MET A 619 -2.44 -8.49 -8.56
N VAL A 620 -1.56 -7.65 -8.05
CA VAL A 620 -1.26 -6.30 -8.54
C VAL A 620 0.16 -6.23 -9.14
N GLU A 621 1.06 -7.09 -8.68
CA GLU A 621 2.43 -7.28 -9.18
C GLU A 621 2.49 -8.29 -10.36
N SER A 622 1.34 -8.79 -10.84
CA SER A 622 1.20 -9.68 -12.00
C SER A 622 0.21 -9.18 -13.06
#